data_AF-U2YGG3-F1
#
_entry.id   AF-U2YGG3-F1
#
_cell.length_a   1.000
_cell.length_b   1.000
_cell.length_c   1.000
_cell.angle_alpha   90.00
_cell.angle_beta   90.00
_cell.angle_gamma   90.00
#
_symmetry.space_group_name_H-M   'P 1'
#
loop_
_entity.id
_entity.type
_entity.pdbx_description
1 polymer ?
#
loop_
_entity_poly.entity_id
_entity_poly.type
_entity_poly.pdbx_seq_one_letter_code
_entity_poly.pdbx_strand_id
1 'polypeptide(L)'
;MLVGLTATGFRVVWLLVKHELWGTLTETYWRVVVSVVAGGLIGLILSRTFYPGALSALIAQFHDEGAVPIEDNVPTLPVGLLGLVAGQQAGPEGVMSVVGGSFGTWVADRFGVVGSRKLLTLAGMGAGFGTILGAPIGGALLWLELPHQRGLEYYEALVPTFVASFAGYLTEAGLGRLVVRWRPELRTGPFGLFPSWHVTAVGPLTLHHLAVAVGLGVLVVPVAAFYVETFDVVAPSSIGPTRRSPRGRRSPASASVSSDGSSRSRTSTARARCRRSSRATGRRSSSSPPSSRA
;
A
#
# COMPACT_ATOMS: atom_id res chain seq x y z
N MET A 1 15.68 2.75 -3.46
CA MET A 1 16.48 1.74 -4.17
C MET A 1 15.76 0.41 -4.33
N LEU A 2 15.53 -0.41 -3.30
CA LEU A 2 14.83 -1.72 -3.45
C LEU A 2 13.50 -1.61 -4.22
N VAL A 3 12.62 -0.70 -3.79
CA VAL A 3 11.36 -0.37 -4.47
C VAL A 3 11.56 0.01 -5.94
N GLY A 4 12.64 0.73 -6.25
CA GLY A 4 13.00 1.12 -7.61
C GLY A 4 13.44 -0.05 -8.48
N LEU A 5 14.24 -0.97 -7.94
CA LEU A 5 14.64 -2.20 -8.63
C LEU A 5 13.41 -3.07 -8.94
N THR A 6 12.50 -3.25 -7.97
CA THR A 6 11.30 -4.06 -8.16
C THR A 6 10.29 -3.41 -9.11
N ALA A 7 10.09 -2.09 -9.05
CA ALA A 7 9.23 -1.38 -9.99
C ALA A 7 9.78 -1.47 -11.42
N THR A 8 11.10 -1.28 -11.60
CA THR A 8 11.75 -1.42 -12.92
C THR A 8 11.60 -2.86 -13.43
N GLY A 9 11.88 -3.87 -12.59
CA GLY A 9 11.74 -5.28 -12.96
C GLY A 9 10.30 -5.64 -13.35
N PHE A 10 9.32 -5.21 -12.56
CA PHE A 10 7.89 -5.37 -12.84
C PHE A 10 7.49 -4.72 -14.18
N ARG A 11 7.90 -3.46 -14.41
CA ARG A 11 7.67 -2.74 -15.67
C ARG A 11 8.30 -3.43 -16.87
N VAL A 12 9.54 -3.91 -16.75
CA VAL A 12 10.23 -4.64 -17.83
C VAL A 12 9.52 -5.95 -18.14
N VAL A 13 9.16 -6.75 -17.13
CA VAL A 13 8.41 -8.00 -17.32
C VAL A 13 7.05 -7.72 -17.96
N TRP A 14 6.30 -6.75 -17.46
CA TRP A 14 5.01 -6.34 -18.04
C TRP A 14 5.14 -5.94 -19.51
N LEU A 15 6.04 -5.01 -19.84
CA LEU A 15 6.18 -4.50 -21.20
C LEU A 15 6.68 -5.58 -22.18
N LEU A 16 7.63 -6.43 -21.76
CA LEU A 16 8.11 -7.54 -22.59
C LEU A 16 7.00 -8.57 -22.83
N VAL A 17 6.35 -9.08 -21.79
CA VAL A 17 5.28 -10.09 -21.95
C VAL A 17 4.12 -9.52 -22.77
N LYS A 18 3.75 -8.25 -22.56
CA LYS A 18 2.75 -7.55 -23.38
C LYS A 18 3.19 -7.46 -24.85
N HIS A 19 4.45 -7.13 -25.13
CA HIS A 19 4.95 -7.01 -26.50
C HIS A 19 4.96 -8.36 -27.23
N GLU A 20 5.50 -9.42 -26.61
CA GLU A 20 5.53 -10.76 -27.21
C GLU A 20 4.12 -11.32 -27.41
N LEU A 21 3.20 -11.13 -26.44
CA LEU A 21 1.82 -11.63 -26.52
C LEU A 21 1.03 -10.96 -27.64
N TRP A 22 1.06 -9.62 -27.74
CA TRP A 22 0.30 -8.90 -28.77
C TRP A 22 1.03 -8.80 -30.12
N GLY A 23 2.34 -9.11 -30.16
CA GLY A 23 3.09 -9.31 -31.40
C GLY A 23 2.81 -10.67 -32.04
N THR A 24 2.55 -11.70 -31.24
CA THR A 24 2.16 -13.04 -31.74
C THR A 24 0.66 -13.15 -31.99
N LEU A 25 -0.18 -12.53 -31.15
CA LEU A 25 -1.64 -12.53 -31.27
C LEU A 25 -2.15 -11.21 -31.88
N THR A 26 -1.82 -10.99 -33.16
CA THR A 26 -2.19 -9.77 -33.90
C THR A 26 -3.69 -9.63 -34.11
N GLU A 27 -4.39 -10.75 -34.31
CA GLU A 27 -5.81 -10.77 -34.66
C GLU A 27 -6.73 -10.32 -33.51
N THR A 28 -7.75 -9.52 -33.84
CA THR A 28 -8.65 -8.89 -32.86
C THR A 28 -9.40 -9.89 -31.98
N TYR A 29 -9.76 -11.07 -32.50
CA TYR A 29 -10.52 -12.07 -31.73
C TYR A 29 -9.72 -12.65 -30.55
N TRP A 30 -8.39 -12.72 -30.63
CA TRP A 30 -7.56 -13.16 -29.51
C TRP A 30 -7.65 -12.24 -28.30
N ARG A 31 -7.97 -10.95 -28.49
CA ARG A 31 -8.10 -9.98 -27.38
C ARG A 31 -9.20 -10.38 -26.41
N VAL A 32 -10.32 -10.87 -26.93
CA VAL A 32 -11.46 -11.36 -26.13
C VAL A 32 -11.05 -12.61 -25.34
N VAL A 33 -10.43 -13.59 -26.00
CA VAL A 33 -9.98 -14.85 -25.37
C VAL A 33 -8.96 -14.59 -24.26
N VAL A 34 -7.93 -13.77 -24.53
CA VAL A 34 -6.91 -13.40 -23.54
C VAL A 34 -7.53 -12.68 -22.35
N SER A 35 -8.46 -11.73 -22.58
CA SER A 35 -9.10 -10.98 -21.50
C SER A 35 -9.98 -11.87 -20.61
N VAL A 36 -10.74 -12.80 -21.20
CA VAL A 36 -11.59 -13.77 -20.47
C VAL A 36 -10.72 -14.73 -19.64
N VAL A 37 -9.65 -15.29 -20.23
CA VAL A 37 -8.73 -16.18 -19.52
C VAL A 37 -8.01 -15.45 -18.39
N ALA A 38 -7.52 -14.23 -18.64
CA ALA A 38 -6.87 -13.41 -17.61
C ALA A 38 -7.84 -13.06 -16.47
N GLY A 39 -9.07 -12.67 -16.77
CA GLY A 39 -10.11 -12.41 -15.75
C GLY A 39 -10.41 -13.64 -14.90
N GLY A 40 -10.53 -14.81 -15.52
CA GLY A 40 -10.71 -16.10 -14.80
C GLY A 40 -9.52 -16.45 -13.90
N LEU A 41 -8.28 -16.24 -14.37
CA LEU A 41 -7.07 -16.46 -13.59
C LEU A 41 -6.92 -15.48 -12.42
N ILE A 42 -7.23 -14.19 -12.64
CA ILE A 42 -7.24 -13.16 -11.59
C ILE A 42 -8.29 -13.51 -10.53
N GLY A 43 -9.52 -13.83 -10.92
CA GLY A 43 -10.57 -14.26 -10.00
C GLY A 43 -10.19 -15.52 -9.21
N LEU A 44 -9.51 -16.47 -9.85
CA LEU A 44 -8.97 -17.66 -9.16
C LEU A 44 -7.89 -17.29 -8.14
N ILE A 45 -6.94 -16.40 -8.46
CA ILE A 45 -5.89 -15.97 -7.53
C ILE A 45 -6.51 -15.23 -6.33
N LEU A 46 -7.40 -14.28 -6.58
CA LEU A 46 -8.05 -13.49 -5.52
C LEU A 46 -8.92 -14.36 -4.61
N SER A 47 -9.72 -15.28 -5.17
CA SER A 47 -10.55 -16.21 -4.39
C SER A 47 -9.76 -17.20 -3.54
N ARG A 48 -8.51 -17.53 -3.93
CA ARG A 48 -7.62 -18.44 -3.16
C ARG A 48 -6.78 -17.73 -2.12
N THR A 49 -6.51 -16.44 -2.30
CA THR A 49 -5.67 -15.64 -1.40
C THR A 49 -6.47 -14.75 -0.46
N PHE A 50 -7.77 -14.55 -0.72
CA PHE A 50 -8.64 -13.60 -0.03
C PHE A 50 -8.08 -12.17 -0.03
N TYR A 51 -7.31 -11.83 -1.07
CA TYR A 51 -6.74 -10.50 -1.25
C TYR A 51 -7.79 -9.53 -1.81
N PRO A 52 -8.03 -8.37 -1.18
CA PRO A 52 -9.13 -7.48 -1.57
C PRO A 52 -8.89 -6.73 -2.89
N GLY A 53 -7.66 -6.68 -3.42
CA GLY A 53 -7.37 -6.12 -4.75
C GLY A 53 -7.46 -4.59 -4.90
N ALA A 54 -8.16 -3.91 -3.98
CA ALA A 54 -8.47 -2.49 -4.08
C ALA A 54 -7.51 -1.59 -3.27
N LEU A 55 -7.22 -0.41 -3.81
CA LEU A 55 -6.43 0.63 -3.15
C LEU A 55 -7.08 1.13 -1.84
N SER A 56 -8.42 1.20 -1.80
CA SER A 56 -9.19 1.53 -0.58
C SER A 56 -8.95 0.53 0.55
N ALA A 57 -8.84 -0.76 0.24
CA ALA A 57 -8.52 -1.78 1.23
C ALA A 57 -7.08 -1.70 1.74
N LEU A 58 -6.13 -1.29 0.87
CA LEU A 58 -4.75 -1.01 1.29
C LEU A 58 -4.67 0.19 2.25
N ILE A 59 -5.47 1.24 2.01
CA ILE A 59 -5.57 2.40 2.92
C ILE A 59 -6.17 2.00 4.27
N ALA A 60 -7.28 1.24 4.25
CA ALA A 60 -7.90 0.73 5.49
C ALA A 60 -6.92 -0.13 6.30
N GLN A 61 -6.23 -1.06 5.64
CA GLN A 61 -5.18 -1.88 6.25
C GLN A 61 -4.03 -1.04 6.82
N PHE A 62 -3.61 0.03 6.14
CA PHE A 62 -2.60 0.95 6.64
C PHE A 62 -3.07 1.75 7.87
N HIS A 63 -4.36 2.06 7.99
CA HIS A 63 -4.93 2.66 9.20
C HIS A 63 -4.96 1.68 10.37
N ASP A 64 -5.40 0.45 10.13
CA ASP A 64 -5.58 -0.56 11.18
C ASP A 64 -4.25 -1.16 11.66
N GLU A 65 -3.37 -1.57 10.74
CA GLU A 65 -2.13 -2.29 11.04
C GLU A 65 -0.88 -1.38 11.08
N GLY A 66 -0.94 -0.18 10.48
CA GLY A 66 0.22 0.70 10.31
C GLY A 66 1.34 0.07 9.46
N ALA A 67 1.02 -0.95 8.66
CA ALA A 67 1.95 -1.85 8.00
C ALA A 67 1.29 -2.54 6.80
N VAL A 68 2.12 -3.02 5.87
CA VAL A 68 1.74 -3.91 4.77
C VAL A 68 2.63 -5.15 4.84
N PRO A 69 2.10 -6.34 5.17
CA PRO A 69 2.87 -7.58 5.18
C PRO A 69 3.46 -7.91 3.80
N ILE A 70 4.67 -8.49 3.77
CA ILE A 70 5.38 -8.82 2.52
C ILE A 70 4.71 -9.98 1.75
N GLU A 71 3.89 -10.75 2.44
CA GLU A 71 3.03 -11.79 1.91
C GLU A 71 1.98 -11.24 0.93
N ASP A 72 1.54 -9.99 1.12
CA ASP A 72 0.52 -9.35 0.28
C ASP A 72 1.06 -9.07 -1.15
N ASN A 73 2.38 -9.12 -1.36
CA ASN A 73 3.00 -9.07 -2.70
C ASN A 73 2.73 -10.32 -3.54
N VAL A 74 2.53 -11.49 -2.89
CA VAL A 74 2.38 -12.79 -3.55
C VAL A 74 1.12 -12.85 -4.43
N PRO A 75 -0.09 -12.40 -3.99
CA PRO A 75 -1.23 -12.23 -4.89
C PRO A 75 -1.10 -11.00 -5.80
N THR A 76 -0.55 -9.89 -5.28
CA THR A 76 -0.63 -8.58 -5.93
C THR A 76 0.19 -8.51 -7.23
N LEU A 77 1.43 -8.99 -7.21
CA LEU A 77 2.31 -8.99 -8.38
C LEU A 77 1.73 -9.77 -9.59
N PRO A 78 1.32 -11.05 -9.47
CA PRO A 78 0.78 -11.80 -10.59
C PRO A 78 -0.59 -11.28 -11.05
N VAL A 79 -1.47 -10.82 -10.14
CA VAL A 79 -2.75 -10.19 -10.53
C VAL A 79 -2.50 -8.92 -11.34
N GLY A 80 -1.58 -8.07 -10.88
CA GLY A 80 -1.16 -6.86 -11.60
C GLY A 80 -0.59 -7.18 -12.98
N LEU A 81 0.37 -8.10 -13.07
CA LEU A 81 0.97 -8.51 -14.35
C LEU A 81 -0.08 -9.08 -15.32
N LEU A 82 -0.93 -10.02 -14.88
CA LEU A 82 -1.95 -10.62 -15.73
C LEU A 82 -2.93 -9.58 -16.28
N GLY A 83 -3.45 -8.70 -15.42
CA GLY A 83 -4.38 -7.65 -15.83
C GLY A 83 -3.74 -6.67 -16.82
N LEU A 84 -2.56 -6.15 -16.48
CA LEU A 84 -1.86 -5.15 -17.28
C LEU A 84 -1.34 -5.70 -18.62
N VAL A 85 -0.98 -6.98 -18.70
CA VAL A 85 -0.63 -7.68 -19.95
C VAL A 85 -1.88 -7.87 -20.81
N ALA A 86 -2.99 -8.33 -20.21
CA ALA A 86 -4.26 -8.56 -20.88
C ALA A 86 -4.99 -7.28 -21.33
N GLY A 87 -4.53 -6.09 -20.90
CA GLY A 87 -5.09 -4.80 -21.31
C GLY A 87 -6.17 -4.25 -20.37
N GLN A 88 -6.17 -4.66 -19.10
CA GLN A 88 -7.08 -4.15 -18.08
C GLN A 88 -6.95 -2.62 -17.92
N GLN A 89 -8.10 -1.95 -17.79
CA GLN A 89 -8.22 -0.51 -17.52
C GLN A 89 -7.98 -0.18 -16.04
N ALA A 90 -6.89 -0.68 -15.48
CA ALA A 90 -6.42 -0.37 -14.13
C ALA A 90 -4.90 -0.14 -14.18
N GLY A 91 -4.42 0.89 -13.50
CA GLY A 91 -3.00 1.23 -13.52
C GLY A 91 -2.15 0.37 -12.57
N PRO A 92 -0.81 0.39 -12.74
CA PRO A 92 0.13 -0.35 -11.90
C PRO A 92 0.34 0.28 -10.51
N GLU A 93 -0.29 1.43 -10.22
CA GLU A 93 0.04 2.24 -9.04
C GLU A 93 -0.40 1.57 -7.74
N GLY A 94 -1.56 0.91 -7.74
CA GLY A 94 -2.02 0.10 -6.61
C GLY A 94 -1.05 -1.05 -6.31
N VAL A 95 -0.64 -1.78 -7.35
CA VAL A 95 0.32 -2.91 -7.25
C VAL A 95 1.64 -2.44 -6.63
N MET A 96 2.19 -1.33 -7.12
CA MET A 96 3.46 -0.80 -6.64
C MET A 96 3.36 -0.10 -5.29
N SER A 97 2.17 0.36 -4.89
CA SER A 97 1.94 0.88 -3.53
C SER A 97 2.00 -0.24 -2.47
N VAL A 98 1.45 -1.42 -2.76
CA VAL A 98 1.55 -2.61 -1.89
C VAL A 98 3.01 -3.08 -1.78
N VAL A 99 3.69 -3.19 -2.92
CA VAL A 99 5.10 -3.61 -2.99
C VAL A 99 6.00 -2.60 -2.28
N GLY A 100 5.79 -1.31 -2.54
CA GLY A 100 6.49 -0.22 -1.86
C GLY A 100 6.28 -0.24 -0.35
N GLY A 101 5.01 -0.27 0.08
CA GLY A 101 4.62 -0.29 1.49
C GLY A 101 5.20 -1.48 2.25
N SER A 102 5.15 -2.67 1.65
CA SER A 102 5.68 -3.87 2.29
C SER A 102 7.21 -3.90 2.39
N PHE A 103 7.93 -3.30 1.45
CA PHE A 103 9.37 -3.03 1.66
C PHE A 103 9.59 -2.04 2.80
N GLY A 104 8.74 -1.01 2.94
CA GLY A 104 8.77 -0.07 4.06
C GLY A 104 8.57 -0.76 5.41
N THR A 105 7.55 -1.61 5.52
CA THR A 105 7.29 -2.46 6.69
C THR A 105 8.45 -3.41 6.97
N TRP A 106 8.95 -4.11 5.96
CA TRP A 106 10.08 -5.04 6.10
C TRP A 106 11.36 -4.35 6.58
N VAL A 107 11.66 -3.14 6.09
CA VAL A 107 12.77 -2.32 6.59
C VAL A 107 12.54 -1.96 8.06
N ALA A 108 11.35 -1.46 8.44
CA ALA A 108 11.05 -1.12 9.82
C ALA A 108 11.24 -2.31 10.78
N ASP A 109 10.69 -3.46 10.41
CA ASP A 109 10.78 -4.70 11.19
C ASP A 109 12.22 -5.22 11.26
N ARG A 110 13.00 -5.11 10.17
CA ARG A 110 14.38 -5.59 10.11
C ARG A 110 15.37 -4.72 10.90
N PHE A 111 15.11 -3.42 11.02
CA PHE A 111 15.95 -2.49 11.79
C PHE A 111 15.42 -2.23 13.21
N GLY A 112 14.23 -2.72 13.57
CA GLY A 112 13.71 -2.72 14.94
C GLY A 112 13.42 -1.32 15.50
N VAL A 113 13.21 -0.32 14.63
CA VAL A 113 13.05 1.07 15.05
C VAL A 113 11.61 1.30 15.54
N VAL A 114 11.45 1.30 16.87
CA VAL A 114 10.18 1.49 17.57
C VAL A 114 9.44 2.74 17.07
N GLY A 115 8.14 2.62 16.81
CA GLY A 115 7.29 3.72 16.32
C GLY A 115 7.41 4.05 14.82
N SER A 116 8.51 3.66 14.15
CA SER A 116 8.74 4.04 12.75
C SER A 116 7.96 3.21 11.70
N ARG A 117 7.30 2.13 12.10
CA ARG A 117 6.67 1.16 11.17
C ARG A 117 5.69 1.81 10.20
N LYS A 118 4.79 2.67 10.72
CA LYS A 118 3.81 3.40 9.90
C LYS A 118 4.49 4.42 8.98
N LEU A 119 5.47 5.16 9.50
CA LEU A 119 6.26 6.14 8.75
C LEU A 119 7.06 5.52 7.59
N LEU A 120 7.76 4.40 7.83
CA LEU A 120 8.53 3.72 6.79
C LEU A 120 7.65 2.98 5.79
N THR A 121 6.51 2.43 6.23
CA THR A 121 5.49 1.87 5.33
C THR A 121 4.94 2.95 4.40
N LEU A 122 4.58 4.12 4.93
CA LEU A 122 4.10 5.27 4.16
C LEU A 122 5.15 5.76 3.14
N ALA A 123 6.41 5.88 3.59
CA ALA A 123 7.53 6.22 2.72
C ALA A 123 7.76 5.19 1.61
N GLY A 124 7.55 3.91 1.91
CA GLY A 124 7.56 2.81 0.94
C GLY A 124 6.45 2.93 -0.09
N MET A 125 5.20 3.14 0.35
CA MET A 125 4.02 3.30 -0.52
C MET A 125 4.20 4.47 -1.50
N GLY A 126 4.56 5.66 -0.97
CA GLY A 126 4.84 6.85 -1.77
C GLY A 126 6.00 6.65 -2.75
N ALA A 127 7.02 5.90 -2.36
CA ALA A 127 8.11 5.54 -3.26
C ALA A 127 7.69 4.58 -4.38
N GLY A 128 6.82 3.60 -4.09
CA GLY A 128 6.31 2.65 -5.09
C GLY A 128 5.47 3.36 -6.14
N PHE A 129 4.53 4.20 -5.70
CA PHE A 129 3.67 5.01 -6.54
C PHE A 129 4.47 6.06 -7.35
N GLY A 130 5.35 6.82 -6.69
CA GLY A 130 6.16 7.88 -7.31
C GLY A 130 7.18 7.35 -8.31
N THR A 131 7.75 6.17 -8.06
CA THR A 131 8.60 5.46 -9.02
C THR A 131 7.78 5.07 -10.24
N ILE A 132 6.72 4.26 -10.08
CA ILE A 132 6.02 3.69 -11.23
C ILE A 132 5.36 4.77 -12.12
N LEU A 133 4.95 5.93 -11.58
CA LEU A 133 4.47 7.03 -12.42
C LEU A 133 5.57 7.88 -13.07
N GLY A 134 6.84 7.72 -12.70
CA GLY A 134 7.92 8.64 -13.09
C GLY A 134 7.78 10.03 -12.45
N ALA A 135 6.99 10.15 -11.39
CA ALA A 135 6.57 11.41 -10.77
C ALA A 135 6.88 11.38 -9.26
N PRO A 136 8.16 11.50 -8.86
CA PRO A 136 8.57 11.25 -7.47
C PRO A 136 7.93 12.21 -6.46
N ILE A 137 7.74 13.49 -6.83
CA ILE A 137 7.07 14.50 -6.00
C ILE A 137 5.58 14.16 -5.84
N GLY A 138 4.89 13.87 -6.95
CA GLY A 138 3.46 13.57 -6.95
C GLY A 138 3.12 12.31 -6.16
N GLY A 139 3.89 11.23 -6.33
CA GLY A 139 3.67 10.00 -5.57
C GLY A 139 4.03 10.10 -4.08
N ALA A 140 4.99 10.95 -3.72
CA ALA A 140 5.30 11.24 -2.32
C ALA A 140 4.17 12.04 -1.65
N LEU A 141 3.69 13.12 -2.28
CA LEU A 141 2.59 13.94 -1.76
C LEU A 141 1.29 13.14 -1.68
N LEU A 142 0.93 12.40 -2.74
CA LEU A 142 -0.30 11.63 -2.77
C LEU A 142 -0.37 10.66 -1.60
N TRP A 143 0.69 9.91 -1.30
CA TRP A 143 0.63 8.96 -0.18
C TRP A 143 0.67 9.60 1.20
N LEU A 144 1.15 10.84 1.35
CA LEU A 144 1.05 11.58 2.61
C LEU A 144 -0.37 12.14 2.84
N GLU A 145 -1.13 12.40 1.76
CA GLU A 145 -2.47 12.99 1.81
C GLU A 145 -3.60 11.93 1.73
N LEU A 146 -3.48 10.94 0.84
CA LEU A 146 -4.52 9.95 0.51
C LEU A 146 -5.10 9.17 1.71
N PRO A 147 -4.31 8.77 2.74
CA PRO A 147 -4.89 8.14 3.93
C PRO A 147 -5.65 9.13 4.83
N HIS A 148 -5.33 10.42 4.77
CA HIS A 148 -5.65 11.37 5.82
C HIS A 148 -6.70 12.39 5.36
N GLN A 149 -7.88 12.35 5.95
CA GLN A 149 -9.01 13.23 5.59
C GLN A 149 -8.75 14.73 5.87
N ARG A 150 -7.66 15.08 6.57
CA ARG A 150 -7.33 16.45 6.98
C ARG A 150 -5.91 16.88 6.56
N GLY A 151 -5.45 16.41 5.40
CA GLY A 151 -4.16 16.79 4.82
C GLY A 151 -2.99 15.98 5.39
N LEU A 152 -1.79 16.56 5.42
CA LEU A 152 -0.55 15.84 5.74
C LEU A 152 -0.41 15.48 7.24
N GLU A 153 -1.10 14.43 7.68
CA GLU A 153 -0.79 13.78 8.96
C GLU A 153 0.54 12.99 8.81
N TYR A 154 1.35 12.96 9.87
CA TYR A 154 2.77 12.53 9.85
C TYR A 154 3.71 13.44 9.03
N TYR A 155 3.88 14.69 9.45
CA TYR A 155 4.95 15.59 8.95
C TYR A 155 6.35 14.95 9.00
N GLU A 156 6.60 14.08 9.97
CA GLU A 156 7.83 13.28 10.14
C GLU A 156 8.07 12.30 8.97
N ALA A 157 6.99 11.85 8.31
CA ALA A 157 7.06 10.98 7.15
C ALA A 157 7.34 11.73 5.84
N LEU A 158 7.28 13.07 5.82
CA LEU A 158 7.47 13.87 4.61
C LEU A 158 8.88 13.64 4.02
N VAL A 159 9.93 13.97 4.77
CA VAL A 159 11.33 13.79 4.33
C VAL A 159 11.64 12.35 3.88
N PRO A 160 11.37 11.28 4.66
CA PRO A 160 11.67 9.91 4.25
C PRO A 160 10.85 9.47 3.04
N THR A 161 9.59 9.91 2.87
CA THR A 161 8.77 9.58 1.69
C THR A 161 9.35 10.22 0.43
N PHE A 162 9.72 11.51 0.49
CA PHE A 162 10.40 12.19 -0.62
C PHE A 162 11.74 11.54 -0.96
N VAL A 163 12.59 11.27 0.04
CA VAL A 163 13.90 10.62 -0.18
C VAL A 163 13.74 9.21 -0.77
N ALA A 164 12.81 8.40 -0.25
CA ALA A 164 12.54 7.07 -0.78
C ALA A 164 12.00 7.11 -2.22
N SER A 165 11.12 8.06 -2.52
CA SER A 165 10.52 8.26 -3.85
C SER A 165 11.53 8.74 -4.88
N PHE A 166 12.34 9.76 -4.57
CA PHE A 166 13.44 10.18 -5.43
C PHE A 166 14.49 9.07 -5.61
N ALA A 167 14.84 8.33 -4.55
CA ALA A 167 15.77 7.20 -4.67
C ALA A 167 15.19 6.05 -5.49
N GLY A 168 13.88 5.83 -5.48
CA GLY A 168 13.18 4.89 -6.36
C GLY A 168 13.24 5.32 -7.81
N TYR A 169 12.77 6.54 -8.10
CA TYR A 169 12.81 7.18 -9.41
C TYR A 169 14.22 7.22 -10.02
N LEU A 170 15.25 7.61 -9.26
CA LEU A 170 16.63 7.62 -9.75
C LEU A 170 17.18 6.21 -10.04
N THR A 171 16.75 5.20 -9.27
CA THR A 171 17.09 3.80 -9.54
C THR A 171 16.48 3.36 -10.87
N GLU A 172 15.21 3.67 -11.11
CA GLU A 172 14.51 3.33 -12.36
C GLU A 172 15.05 4.14 -13.55
N ALA A 173 15.32 5.43 -13.39
CA ALA A 173 15.93 6.27 -14.43
C ALA A 173 17.33 5.77 -14.82
N GLY A 174 18.13 5.32 -13.85
CA GLY A 174 19.44 4.72 -14.10
C GLY A 174 19.34 3.34 -14.77
N LEU A 175 18.52 2.44 -14.22
CA LEU A 175 18.40 1.07 -14.71
C LEU A 175 17.67 0.99 -16.05
N GLY A 176 16.60 1.78 -16.25
CA GLY A 176 15.88 1.84 -17.52
C GLY A 176 16.72 2.39 -18.67
N ARG A 177 17.72 3.26 -18.42
CA ARG A 177 18.74 3.63 -19.43
C ARG A 177 19.59 2.43 -19.85
N LEU A 178 19.96 1.55 -18.91
CA LEU A 178 20.69 0.31 -19.20
C LEU A 178 19.81 -0.69 -19.96
N VAL A 179 18.54 -0.83 -19.58
CA VAL A 179 17.57 -1.69 -20.29
C VAL A 179 17.33 -1.19 -21.72
N VAL A 180 17.12 0.12 -21.92
CA VAL A 180 16.99 0.75 -23.25
C VAL A 180 18.25 0.53 -24.11
N ARG A 181 19.45 0.52 -23.50
CA ARG A 181 20.70 0.22 -24.21
C ARG A 181 20.76 -1.25 -24.67
N TRP A 182 20.15 -2.17 -23.93
CA TRP A 182 20.12 -3.61 -24.28
C TRP A 182 18.98 -3.98 -25.24
N ARG A 183 17.82 -3.32 -25.12
CA ARG A 183 16.64 -3.50 -25.98
C ARG A 183 16.14 -2.13 -26.45
N PRO A 184 16.64 -1.59 -27.58
CA PRO A 184 16.25 -0.28 -28.07
C PRO A 184 14.77 -0.22 -28.48
N GLU A 185 14.12 -1.36 -28.71
CA GLU A 185 12.68 -1.42 -29.02
C GLU A 185 11.83 -0.87 -27.85
N LEU A 186 12.29 -1.02 -26.61
CA LEU A 186 11.62 -0.48 -25.40
C LEU A 186 11.79 1.05 -25.24
N ARG A 187 12.59 1.69 -26.11
CA ARG A 187 12.78 3.15 -26.15
C ARG A 187 11.66 3.86 -26.93
N THR A 188 11.21 3.24 -28.00
CA THR A 188 10.32 3.85 -29.02
C THR A 188 9.09 2.98 -29.22
N GLY A 189 8.16 3.08 -28.28
CA GLY A 189 6.82 2.53 -28.37
C GLY A 189 5.82 3.41 -27.63
N PRO A 190 4.50 3.18 -27.78
CA PRO A 190 3.46 3.98 -27.13
C PRO A 190 3.48 3.92 -25.59
N PHE A 191 4.29 3.02 -25.01
CA PHE A 191 4.52 2.87 -23.58
C PHE A 191 6.03 2.81 -23.28
N GLY A 192 6.82 3.72 -23.85
CA GLY A 192 8.26 3.80 -23.55
C GLY A 192 8.53 3.79 -22.04
N LEU A 193 9.66 3.19 -21.62
CA LEU A 193 10.01 2.94 -20.21
C LEU A 193 9.82 4.16 -19.27
N PHE A 194 9.85 5.37 -19.82
CA PHE A 194 9.58 6.63 -19.12
C PHE A 194 8.52 7.44 -19.87
N PRO A 195 7.35 7.73 -19.25
CA PRO A 195 6.42 8.73 -19.77
C PRO A 195 6.96 10.14 -19.50
N SER A 196 7.91 10.59 -20.31
CA SER A 196 8.35 12.00 -20.31
C SER A 196 7.32 12.86 -21.04
N TRP A 197 6.36 13.39 -20.28
CA TRP A 197 5.34 14.31 -20.79
C TRP A 197 5.97 15.60 -21.32
N HIS A 198 6.09 15.70 -22.64
CA HIS A 198 6.52 16.91 -23.32
C HIS A 198 5.31 17.84 -23.45
N VAL A 199 4.99 18.55 -22.37
CA VAL A 199 3.97 19.60 -22.39
C VAL A 199 4.54 20.81 -23.11
N THR A 200 4.19 20.96 -24.39
CA THR A 200 4.45 22.21 -25.12
C THR A 200 3.62 23.32 -24.50
N ALA A 201 4.27 24.44 -24.14
CA ALA A 201 3.57 25.59 -23.59
C ALA A 201 2.59 26.15 -24.64
N VAL A 202 1.29 26.08 -24.35
CA VAL A 202 0.22 26.52 -25.28
C VAL A 202 0.11 28.04 -25.23
N GLY A 203 1.04 28.71 -25.91
CA GLY A 203 1.07 30.17 -26.05
C GLY A 203 1.32 30.93 -24.73
N PRO A 204 1.18 32.26 -24.76
CA PRO A 204 1.23 33.07 -23.54
C PRO A 204 -0.01 32.86 -22.67
N LEU A 205 0.19 32.67 -21.37
CA LEU A 205 -0.87 32.58 -20.37
C LEU A 205 -1.66 33.91 -20.29
N THR A 206 -2.82 33.97 -20.96
CA THR A 206 -3.74 35.11 -20.86
C THR A 206 -4.84 34.86 -19.82
N LEU A 207 -5.45 35.93 -19.31
CA LEU A 207 -6.56 35.87 -18.35
C LEU A 207 -7.74 34.99 -18.82
N HIS A 208 -7.98 34.95 -20.14
CA HIS A 208 -8.98 34.07 -20.75
C HIS A 208 -8.68 32.57 -20.49
N HIS A 209 -7.41 32.14 -20.61
CA HIS A 209 -7.03 30.75 -20.33
C HIS A 209 -7.26 30.38 -18.86
N LEU A 210 -7.02 31.32 -17.93
CA LEU A 210 -7.34 31.11 -16.51
C LEU A 210 -8.86 30.98 -16.30
N ALA A 211 -9.67 31.85 -16.90
CA ALA A 211 -11.12 31.77 -16.81
C ALA A 211 -11.68 30.44 -17.39
N VAL A 212 -11.14 29.99 -18.53
CA VAL A 212 -11.47 28.68 -19.12
C VAL A 212 -11.04 27.52 -18.20
N ALA A 213 -9.85 27.58 -17.61
CA ALA A 213 -9.37 26.55 -16.69
C ALA A 213 -10.24 26.46 -15.42
N VAL A 214 -10.66 27.59 -14.85
CA VAL A 214 -11.61 27.64 -13.72
C VAL A 214 -12.98 27.08 -14.13
N GLY A 215 -13.51 27.47 -15.29
CA GLY A 215 -14.78 26.97 -15.81
C GLY A 215 -14.77 25.45 -16.07
N LEU A 216 -13.69 24.93 -16.66
CA LEU A 216 -13.46 23.49 -16.82
C LEU A 216 -13.35 22.78 -15.48
N GLY A 217 -12.64 23.37 -14.50
CA GLY A 217 -12.55 22.82 -13.13
C GLY A 217 -13.92 22.65 -12.49
N VAL A 218 -14.78 23.68 -12.55
CA VAL A 218 -16.16 23.62 -12.06
C VAL A 218 -17.00 22.58 -12.80
N LEU A 219 -16.82 22.44 -14.12
CA LEU A 219 -17.55 21.47 -14.96
C LEU A 219 -17.12 20.01 -14.73
N VAL A 220 -15.87 19.77 -14.34
CA VAL A 220 -15.37 18.41 -14.04
C VAL A 220 -15.92 17.87 -12.72
N VAL A 221 -16.20 18.72 -11.72
CA VAL A 221 -16.74 18.31 -10.41
C VAL A 221 -18.01 17.44 -10.51
N PRO A 222 -19.10 17.83 -11.20
CA PRO A 222 -20.29 16.98 -11.30
C PRO A 222 -20.05 15.69 -12.09
N VAL A 223 -19.14 15.69 -13.07
CA VAL A 223 -18.76 14.48 -13.82
C VAL A 223 -18.00 13.50 -12.90
N ALA A 224 -17.11 14.00 -12.06
CA ALA A 224 -16.40 13.20 -11.07
C ALA A 224 -17.34 12.64 -9.98
N ALA A 225 -18.32 13.43 -9.53
CA ALA A 225 -19.34 12.97 -8.58
C ALA A 225 -20.17 11.82 -9.18
N PHE A 226 -20.69 11.99 -10.41
CA PHE A 226 -21.43 10.95 -11.12
C PHE A 226 -20.61 9.66 -11.33
N TYR A 227 -19.31 9.80 -11.62
CA TYR A 227 -18.39 8.66 -11.72
C TYR A 227 -18.28 7.90 -10.39
N VAL A 228 -18.08 8.61 -9.27
CA VAL A 228 -17.98 7.99 -7.93
C VAL A 228 -19.29 7.29 -7.54
N GLU A 229 -20.44 7.94 -7.71
CA GLU A 229 -21.76 7.35 -7.45
C GLU A 229 -21.99 6.06 -8.26
N THR A 230 -21.60 6.08 -9.54
CA THR A 230 -21.70 4.89 -10.41
C THR A 230 -20.81 3.75 -9.90
N PHE A 231 -19.61 4.05 -9.41
CA PHE A 231 -18.70 3.05 -8.84
C PHE A 231 -19.24 2.45 -7.53
N ASP A 232 -19.77 3.27 -6.63
CA ASP A 232 -20.36 2.79 -5.37
C ASP A 232 -21.61 1.94 -5.58
N VAL A 233 -22.39 2.20 -6.64
CA VAL A 233 -23.54 1.36 -7.04
C VAL A 233 -23.10 0.01 -7.63
N VAL A 234 -22.07 0.01 -8.49
CA VAL A 234 -21.60 -1.22 -9.18
C VAL A 234 -20.75 -2.11 -8.28
N ALA A 235 -19.95 -1.51 -7.40
CA ALA A 235 -19.09 -2.20 -6.45
C ALA A 235 -19.29 -1.64 -5.03
N PRO A 236 -20.44 -1.92 -4.38
CA PRO A 236 -20.71 -1.47 -3.02
C PRO A 236 -19.56 -1.82 -2.09
N SER A 237 -19.01 -0.82 -1.41
CA SER A 237 -17.80 -0.96 -0.61
C SER A 237 -18.06 -1.91 0.57
N SER A 238 -17.69 -3.18 0.38
CA SER A 238 -17.77 -4.23 1.39
C SER A 238 -16.66 -4.07 2.43
N ILE A 239 -16.67 -2.94 3.14
CA ILE A 239 -15.87 -2.65 4.33
C ILE A 239 -16.47 -3.44 5.52
N GLY A 240 -16.55 -4.75 5.34
CA GLY A 240 -16.63 -5.70 6.44
C GLY A 240 -15.22 -5.97 6.96
N PRO A 241 -15.04 -6.23 8.26
CA PRO A 241 -13.72 -6.50 8.82
C PRO A 241 -13.07 -7.68 8.09
N THR A 242 -11.88 -7.44 7.54
CA THR A 242 -11.10 -8.41 6.77
C THR A 242 -10.75 -9.62 7.65
N ARG A 243 -11.53 -10.69 7.54
CA ARG A 243 -11.22 -11.99 8.12
C ARG A 243 -9.96 -12.58 7.46
N ARG A 244 -8.78 -12.17 7.92
CA ARG A 244 -7.51 -12.83 7.56
C ARG A 244 -7.59 -14.33 7.90
N SER A 245 -6.98 -15.13 7.05
CA SER A 245 -6.83 -16.59 7.21
C SER A 245 -6.08 -16.94 8.50
N PRO A 246 -6.46 -18.02 9.23
CA PRO A 246 -5.76 -18.47 10.43
C PRO A 246 -4.46 -19.21 10.09
N ARG A 247 -3.47 -18.50 9.50
CA ARG A 247 -2.10 -18.97 9.35
C ARG A 247 -1.16 -18.12 10.19
N GLY A 248 -1.13 -18.43 11.48
CA GLY A 248 -0.22 -17.79 12.42
C GLY A 248 1.23 -18.16 12.15
N ARG A 249 2.10 -17.14 12.12
CA ARG A 249 3.46 -17.25 12.64
C ARG A 249 3.61 -16.26 13.79
N ARG A 250 3.68 -16.79 15.01
CA ARG A 250 4.21 -16.04 16.15
C ARG A 250 5.69 -15.83 15.89
N SER A 251 6.11 -14.59 15.59
CA SER A 251 7.49 -14.21 15.87
C SER A 251 7.69 -14.23 17.38
N PRO A 252 8.80 -14.75 17.91
CA PRO A 252 9.00 -14.84 19.35
C PRO A 252 9.02 -13.44 19.98
N ALA A 253 8.41 -13.31 21.15
CA ALA A 253 8.57 -12.11 21.96
C ALA A 253 10.05 -11.89 22.24
N SER A 254 10.57 -10.71 21.91
CA SER A 254 11.89 -10.26 22.36
C SER A 254 11.83 -10.14 23.88
N ALA A 255 12.43 -11.12 24.57
CA ALA A 255 12.45 -11.15 26.03
C ALA A 255 13.10 -9.88 26.57
N SER A 256 12.40 -9.21 27.50
CA SER A 256 12.94 -8.11 28.28
C SER A 256 14.04 -8.62 29.20
N VAL A 257 15.30 -8.55 28.74
CA VAL A 257 16.47 -8.82 29.60
C VAL A 257 16.71 -7.60 30.47
N SER A 258 16.08 -7.58 31.64
CA SER A 258 16.39 -6.66 32.73
C SER A 258 17.69 -7.11 33.41
N SER A 259 18.84 -6.67 32.91
CA SER A 259 20.14 -6.90 33.54
C SER A 259 20.49 -5.76 34.52
N ASP A 260 19.72 -5.66 35.61
CA ASP A 260 20.01 -4.73 36.71
C ASP A 260 20.80 -5.45 37.81
N GLY A 261 22.11 -5.59 37.57
CA GLY A 261 23.04 -6.39 38.38
C GLY A 261 23.87 -5.52 39.33
N SER A 262 23.24 -4.93 40.34
CA SER A 262 23.93 -4.04 41.28
C SER A 262 24.92 -4.78 42.20
N SER A 263 26.19 -4.44 42.09
CA SER A 263 27.22 -4.86 43.05
C SER A 263 27.28 -3.88 44.22
N ARG A 264 26.72 -4.25 45.39
CA ARG A 264 27.17 -3.70 46.69
C ARG A 264 26.76 -4.56 47.87
N SER A 265 27.77 -4.88 48.68
CA SER A 265 27.64 -5.49 50.00
C SER A 265 27.03 -4.51 51.01
N ARG A 266 26.19 -5.03 51.93
CA ARG A 266 26.31 -4.82 53.38
C ARG A 266 25.24 -5.57 54.20
N THR A 267 25.74 -6.41 55.10
CA THR A 267 25.21 -6.73 56.43
C THR A 267 24.03 -5.88 56.96
N SER A 268 22.96 -6.52 57.45
CA SER A 268 22.77 -6.73 58.91
C SER A 268 21.36 -7.20 59.34
N THR A 269 21.32 -7.89 60.48
CA THR A 269 20.21 -8.03 61.45
C THR A 269 18.87 -8.67 61.04
N ALA A 270 18.58 -9.78 61.71
CA ALA A 270 17.26 -10.41 61.80
C ALA A 270 16.25 -9.60 62.63
N ARG A 271 14.95 -9.84 62.39
CA ARG A 271 13.94 -10.03 63.46
C ARG A 271 12.68 -10.72 62.93
N ALA A 272 12.00 -11.44 63.84
CA ALA A 272 10.89 -12.33 63.54
C ALA A 272 9.55 -11.84 64.11
N ARG A 273 8.43 -12.24 63.46
CA ARG A 273 7.06 -12.55 63.97
C ARG A 273 6.13 -12.61 62.74
N CYS A 274 5.31 -13.61 62.46
CA CYS A 274 4.54 -14.57 63.27
C CYS A 274 3.42 -13.92 64.10
N ARG A 275 2.20 -13.84 63.53
CA ARG A 275 0.99 -14.54 64.04
C ARG A 275 -0.30 -14.17 63.30
N ARG A 276 -1.13 -15.20 63.00
CA ARG A 276 -2.61 -15.29 63.16
C ARG A 276 -3.54 -14.24 62.48
N SER A 277 -4.83 -14.52 62.23
CA SER A 277 -5.58 -15.78 62.06
C SER A 277 -7.04 -15.48 61.66
N SER A 278 -7.63 -16.33 60.82
CA SER A 278 -9.04 -16.76 60.83
C SER A 278 -10.14 -15.86 61.45
N ARG A 279 -11.14 -15.52 60.62
CA ARG A 279 -12.58 -15.92 60.74
C ARG A 279 -13.37 -15.07 59.73
N ALA A 280 -14.52 -15.43 59.15
CA ALA A 280 -15.33 -16.64 58.95
C ALA A 280 -16.78 -16.13 58.79
N THR A 281 -17.60 -16.77 57.93
CA THR A 281 -19.08 -16.72 57.90
C THR A 281 -19.79 -15.35 57.69
N GLY A 282 -20.80 -15.21 56.82
CA GLY A 282 -21.39 -16.13 55.82
C GLY A 282 -22.83 -15.73 55.41
N ARG A 283 -23.39 -16.40 54.37
CA ARG A 283 -24.85 -16.63 54.09
C ARG A 283 -25.81 -15.40 54.10
N ARG A 284 -26.58 -15.05 53.04
CA ARG A 284 -27.63 -15.79 52.25
C ARG A 284 -28.04 -14.89 51.04
N SER A 285 -28.28 -15.38 49.82
CA SER A 285 -29.60 -15.71 49.18
C SER A 285 -30.76 -14.72 49.49
N SER A 286 -31.61 -14.24 48.57
CA SER A 286 -32.06 -14.78 47.26
C SER A 286 -32.88 -13.79 46.38
N SER A 287 -33.13 -14.21 45.11
CA SER A 287 -34.35 -13.97 44.27
C SER A 287 -34.68 -12.59 43.68
N SER A 288 -35.30 -12.60 42.48
CA SER A 288 -35.44 -11.46 41.54
C SER A 288 -36.89 -10.92 41.36
N PRO A 289 -37.09 -9.66 40.89
CA PRO A 289 -38.38 -8.96 40.78
C PRO A 289 -38.88 -8.59 39.35
N PRO A 290 -40.20 -8.33 39.16
CA PRO A 290 -40.81 -7.85 37.90
C PRO A 290 -41.52 -6.46 37.93
N SER A 291 -41.53 -5.79 36.77
CA SER A 291 -42.60 -4.98 36.12
C SER A 291 -43.13 -3.60 36.64
N SER A 292 -42.92 -2.61 35.75
CA SER A 292 -43.89 -1.67 35.11
C SER A 292 -44.45 -0.40 35.77
N ARG A 293 -44.22 0.72 35.05
CA ARG A 293 -45.08 1.89 34.74
C ARG A 293 -45.83 2.62 35.87
N ALA A 294 -45.45 3.89 36.04
CA ALA A 294 -46.35 5.04 35.87
C ALA A 294 -45.61 6.08 35.00
#